data_AF-A0A936PUF4-F1
#
_entry.id   AF-A0A936PUF4-F1
#
_cell.length_a   1.000
_cell.length_b   1.000
_cell.length_c   1.000
_cell.angle_alpha   90.00
_cell.angle_beta   90.00
_cell.angle_gamma   90.00
#
_symmetry.space_group_name_H-M   'P 1'
#
loop_
_entity.id
_entity.type
_entity.pdbx_description
1 polymer ?
#
loop_
_entity_poly.entity_id
_entity_poly.type
_entity_poly.pdbx_seq_one_letter_code
_entity_poly.pdbx_strand_id
1 'polypeptide(L)'
;MRRRVLTPPSVLLVFVALTACKGGDSELVTAPPALLTLDAEWVELGEVAIGETATGTLTLRNEGGVTLGVGEITVDDDASAGFTVGWELADARCEGDGRVAEYADEVRLTLDPGCALPITVGLTPSNRGEVYAAIKIPTVGDTADTPTFWADPIHAVEQGYSHATVLDGYGRLLILGGLLDFAPVALGDEQWSRLTVRNQGDSALTLDGYTTIGDDCAAFEIGEGLEAGERIEPGEEALLDIAFTPLEYREHVCALTVFSDDPVDGTQSITLRALSTCAVAEGPSVKVLGPETGTIVTASKGLNLNLRVTHEHQDPSTLTCLIKSGADNLNTVAACSPPSSEAAFEVAIPVSKLDDGPDTLVVEVYDLCGRMASASLPIAVNSGDSDDDDGDGWGETSGDCDDNSAAVYPFAAEAQDGLDNDCDGSKDDGTDAWDDDEDGFSEDDGDCDDNNNKTFPGAAEPADGSRQRLRRRGRRGHLTRGRRRGRLL
;
A
#
# COMPACT_ATOMS: atom_id res chain seq x y z
N MET A 1 -5.15 8.79 -35.58
CA MET A 1 -5.42 9.68 -36.74
C MET A 1 -4.99 8.97 -38.03
N ARG A 2 -5.70 9.19 -39.13
CA ARG A 2 -5.68 8.35 -40.36
C ARG A 2 -4.32 8.40 -41.08
N ARG A 3 -3.64 7.26 -41.26
CA ARG A 3 -2.50 7.10 -42.18
C ARG A 3 -3.02 7.22 -43.63
N ARG A 4 -2.66 8.30 -44.32
CA ARG A 4 -2.80 8.40 -45.78
C ARG A 4 -1.60 7.70 -46.42
N VAL A 5 -1.85 6.60 -47.11
CA VAL A 5 -0.89 5.98 -48.02
C VAL A 5 -0.84 6.85 -49.28
N LEU A 6 0.24 7.59 -49.48
CA LEU A 6 0.54 8.29 -50.72
C LEU A 6 1.14 7.28 -51.70
N THR A 7 0.38 6.92 -52.72
CA THR A 7 0.88 6.23 -53.92
C THR A 7 1.66 7.22 -54.80
N PRO A 8 2.80 6.83 -55.41
CA PRO A 8 3.53 7.71 -56.32
C PRO A 8 2.73 7.96 -57.61
N PRO A 9 2.88 9.14 -58.25
CA PRO A 9 2.17 9.42 -59.48
C PRO A 9 2.72 8.56 -60.62
N SER A 10 1.82 8.01 -61.43
CA SER A 10 2.17 7.29 -62.65
C SER A 10 2.82 8.26 -63.65
N VAL A 11 4.09 8.00 -63.98
CA VAL A 11 4.82 8.71 -65.03
C VAL A 11 4.20 8.39 -66.38
N LEU A 12 3.51 9.36 -66.97
CA LEU A 12 3.00 9.28 -68.34
C LEU A 12 4.14 9.69 -69.30
N LEU A 13 4.78 8.69 -69.91
CA LEU A 13 5.76 8.91 -70.98
C LEU A 13 5.06 9.44 -72.23
N VAL A 14 5.10 10.77 -72.42
CA VAL A 14 4.65 11.41 -73.66
C VAL A 14 5.81 11.35 -74.67
N PHE A 15 5.72 10.44 -75.63
CA PHE A 15 6.58 10.48 -76.83
C PHE A 15 6.14 11.65 -77.72
N VAL A 16 6.84 12.78 -77.64
CA VAL A 16 6.75 13.82 -78.67
C VAL A 16 7.75 13.49 -79.78
N ALA A 17 7.26 12.94 -80.88
CA ALA A 17 8.02 12.86 -82.12
C ALA A 17 8.02 14.24 -82.78
N LEU A 18 9.19 14.89 -82.84
CA LEU A 18 9.41 16.08 -83.67
C LEU A 18 10.46 15.78 -84.75
N THR A 19 9.98 16.00 -85.96
CA THR A 19 10.49 15.79 -87.30
C THR A 19 11.90 16.35 -87.58
N ALA A 20 12.74 15.47 -88.15
CA ALA A 20 13.89 15.67 -89.04
C ALA A 20 14.51 17.07 -89.21
N CYS A 21 15.77 17.20 -88.78
CA CYS A 21 16.79 18.01 -89.46
C CYS A 21 17.87 17.08 -90.03
N LYS A 22 18.21 17.29 -91.29
CA LYS A 22 19.09 16.44 -92.11
C LYS A 22 20.48 17.08 -92.15
N GLY A 23 21.50 16.37 -91.63
CA GLY A 23 22.90 16.73 -91.90
C GLY A 23 23.89 16.29 -90.82
N GLY A 24 24.77 15.35 -91.19
CA GLY A 24 26.01 15.03 -90.48
C GLY A 24 25.89 13.78 -89.60
N ASP A 25 26.57 12.70 -90.01
CA ASP A 25 26.92 11.59 -89.13
C ASP A 25 27.89 12.11 -88.06
N SER A 26 27.32 12.65 -86.99
CA SER A 26 28.00 12.78 -85.71
C SER A 26 27.50 11.62 -84.87
N GLU A 27 28.35 10.61 -84.63
CA GLU A 27 28.13 9.71 -83.50
C GLU A 27 27.90 10.59 -82.27
N LEU A 28 26.66 10.61 -81.77
CA LEU A 28 26.36 11.15 -80.45
C LEU A 28 27.06 10.21 -79.47
N VAL A 29 28.33 10.49 -79.19
CA VAL A 29 28.98 10.01 -77.97
C VAL A 29 28.19 10.68 -76.85
N THR A 30 27.19 9.99 -76.33
CA THR A 30 26.47 10.41 -75.14
C THR A 30 27.48 10.28 -73.99
N ALA A 31 28.16 11.37 -73.66
CA ALA A 31 28.90 11.45 -72.40
C ALA A 31 27.93 11.08 -71.27
N PRO A 32 28.34 10.23 -70.31
CA PRO A 32 27.45 9.91 -69.20
C PRO A 32 27.11 11.22 -68.46
N PRO A 33 25.85 11.45 -68.09
CA PRO A 33 25.43 12.70 -67.48
C PRO A 33 26.14 12.94 -66.14
N ALA A 34 26.13 14.19 -65.65
CA ALA A 34 26.44 14.44 -64.24
C ALA A 34 25.35 13.75 -63.40
N LEU A 35 25.75 13.11 -62.30
CA LEU A 35 24.84 12.38 -61.44
C LEU A 35 25.26 12.57 -59.98
N LEU A 36 24.43 13.27 -59.23
CA LEU A 36 24.60 13.44 -57.80
C LEU A 36 23.97 12.25 -57.08
N THR A 37 24.72 11.63 -56.18
CA THR A 37 24.20 10.63 -55.23
C THR A 37 24.60 10.98 -53.80
N LEU A 38 23.77 10.54 -52.86
CA LEU A 38 24.02 10.59 -51.43
C LEU A 38 24.30 9.18 -50.91
N ASP A 39 25.21 9.05 -49.94
CA ASP A 39 25.48 7.77 -49.27
C ASP A 39 24.36 7.33 -48.31
N ALA A 40 23.57 8.28 -47.82
CA ALA A 40 22.40 8.05 -47.00
C ALA A 40 21.28 9.06 -47.32
N GLU A 41 20.03 8.64 -47.15
CA GLU A 41 18.86 9.52 -47.29
C GLU A 41 18.59 10.31 -45.99
N TRP A 42 19.04 9.77 -44.84
CA TRP A 42 18.83 10.33 -43.51
C TRP A 42 20.12 10.33 -42.67
N VAL A 43 20.32 11.38 -41.87
CA VAL A 43 21.38 11.51 -40.86
C VAL A 43 20.75 11.49 -39.47
N GLU A 44 21.06 10.45 -38.70
CA GLU A 44 20.62 10.30 -37.31
C GLU A 44 21.61 10.98 -36.36
N LEU A 45 21.16 12.01 -35.64
CA LEU A 45 21.97 12.74 -34.65
C LEU A 45 21.79 12.20 -33.22
N GLY A 46 20.82 11.31 -33.01
CA GLY A 46 20.54 10.69 -31.71
C GLY A 46 19.82 11.62 -30.72
N GLU A 47 20.06 11.38 -29.43
CA GLU A 47 19.54 12.20 -28.33
C GLU A 47 20.46 13.38 -28.07
N VAL A 48 19.91 14.60 -28.07
CA VAL A 48 20.68 15.84 -27.94
C VAL A 48 20.06 16.69 -26.84
N ALA A 49 20.84 17.02 -25.80
CA ALA A 49 20.38 17.92 -24.75
C ALA A 49 20.29 19.38 -25.23
N ILE A 50 19.37 20.17 -24.66
CA ILE A 50 19.27 21.60 -24.97
C ILE A 50 20.61 22.31 -24.67
N GLY A 51 21.12 23.05 -25.66
CA GLY A 51 22.39 23.78 -25.57
C GLY A 51 23.65 22.97 -25.89
N GLU A 52 23.55 21.64 -26.03
CA GLU A 52 24.62 20.81 -26.58
C GLU A 52 24.62 20.82 -28.11
N THR A 53 25.74 20.43 -28.72
CA THR A 53 25.85 20.33 -30.18
C THR A 53 26.14 18.91 -30.60
N ALA A 54 25.24 18.33 -31.40
CA ALA A 54 25.45 17.05 -32.04
C ALA A 54 25.79 17.24 -33.53
N THR A 55 26.62 16.36 -34.09
CA THR A 55 26.98 16.39 -35.50
C THR A 55 26.84 15.01 -36.15
N GLY A 56 26.48 15.02 -37.43
CA GLY A 56 26.41 13.84 -38.29
C GLY A 56 26.96 14.17 -39.68
N THR A 57 27.16 13.15 -40.51
CA THR A 57 27.81 13.32 -41.82
C THR A 57 26.98 12.70 -42.92
N LEU A 58 26.87 13.43 -44.04
CA LEU A 58 26.24 13.03 -45.29
C LEU A 58 27.26 13.22 -46.42
N THR A 59 27.52 12.22 -47.24
CA THR A 59 28.53 12.31 -48.31
C THR A 59 27.88 12.53 -49.67
N LEU A 60 28.19 13.66 -50.31
CA LEU A 60 27.87 13.88 -51.73
C LEU A 60 28.82 13.09 -52.61
N ARG A 61 28.34 12.49 -53.69
CA ARG A 61 29.17 11.81 -54.69
C ARG A 61 28.74 12.19 -56.10
N ASN A 62 29.72 12.44 -56.97
CA ASN A 62 29.46 12.50 -58.41
C ASN A 62 29.76 11.12 -59.03
N GLU A 63 28.71 10.35 -59.27
CA GLU A 63 28.77 9.05 -59.97
C GLU A 63 28.59 9.20 -61.50
N GLY A 64 28.43 10.45 -61.96
CA GLY A 64 28.31 10.80 -63.36
C GLY A 64 29.63 10.72 -64.12
N GLY A 65 29.54 10.86 -65.44
CA GLY A 65 30.71 10.81 -66.34
C GLY A 65 31.35 12.16 -66.61
N VAL A 66 30.78 13.24 -66.08
CA VAL A 66 31.21 14.63 -66.30
C VAL A 66 31.18 15.41 -64.98
N THR A 67 31.91 16.52 -64.91
CA THR A 67 32.01 17.36 -63.71
C THR A 67 30.65 17.92 -63.30
N LEU A 68 30.24 17.67 -62.07
CA LEU A 68 28.97 18.12 -61.50
C LEU A 68 29.14 19.50 -60.86
N GLY A 69 28.27 20.45 -61.19
CA GLY A 69 28.16 21.72 -60.46
C GLY A 69 27.13 21.62 -59.34
N VAL A 70 27.50 22.07 -58.14
CA VAL A 70 26.64 22.11 -56.95
C VAL A 70 26.55 23.56 -56.47
N GLY A 71 25.31 24.02 -56.27
CA GLY A 71 25.01 25.36 -55.79
C GLY A 71 25.12 25.46 -54.27
N GLU A 72 24.43 26.44 -53.69
CA GLU A 72 24.46 26.66 -52.25
C GLU A 72 23.72 25.57 -51.47
N ILE A 73 24.46 24.84 -50.64
CA ILE A 73 23.92 23.82 -49.75
C ILE A 73 23.33 24.54 -48.53
N THR A 74 22.03 24.37 -48.32
CA THR A 74 21.28 25.09 -47.28
C THR A 74 20.44 24.13 -46.44
N VAL A 75 20.12 24.54 -45.22
CA VAL A 75 19.08 23.90 -44.41
C VAL A 75 17.75 24.58 -44.76
N ASP A 76 16.70 23.80 -44.97
CA ASP A 76 15.38 24.33 -45.32
C ASP A 76 14.83 25.26 -44.21
N ASP A 77 14.34 26.43 -44.62
CA ASP A 77 14.02 27.56 -43.75
C ASP A 77 12.92 27.24 -42.73
N ASP A 78 11.98 26.37 -43.08
CA ASP A 78 10.82 26.00 -42.25
C ASP A 78 11.17 25.14 -41.03
N ALA A 79 12.39 24.59 -40.95
CA ALA A 79 12.85 23.72 -39.85
C ALA A 79 14.27 24.04 -39.32
N SER A 80 14.79 25.22 -39.67
CA SER A 80 16.21 25.59 -39.55
C SER A 80 16.70 25.97 -38.14
N ALA A 81 15.84 26.05 -37.12
CA ALA A 81 16.21 26.59 -35.82
C ALA A 81 17.23 25.67 -35.10
N GLY A 82 18.50 26.07 -35.11
CA GLY A 82 19.59 25.35 -34.45
C GLY A 82 20.35 24.38 -35.35
N PHE A 83 19.91 24.15 -36.59
CA PHE A 83 20.65 23.33 -37.55
C PHE A 83 21.71 24.13 -38.29
N THR A 84 22.84 23.48 -38.57
CA THR A 84 23.95 24.02 -39.36
C THR A 84 24.40 22.99 -40.38
N VAL A 85 24.92 23.46 -41.51
CA VAL A 85 25.52 22.63 -42.53
C VAL A 85 26.88 23.21 -42.91
N GLY A 86 27.89 22.36 -43.06
CA GLY A 86 29.24 22.78 -43.42
C GLY A 86 30.02 21.66 -44.08
N TRP A 87 31.07 22.03 -44.83
CA TRP A 87 31.97 21.09 -45.50
C TRP A 87 33.37 21.70 -45.59
N GLU A 88 34.38 20.83 -45.73
CA GLU A 88 35.76 21.26 -45.95
C GLU A 88 36.32 20.58 -47.21
N LEU A 89 36.91 21.36 -48.12
CA LEU A 89 37.50 20.82 -49.36
C LEU A 89 38.61 19.80 -49.09
N ALA A 90 39.30 19.91 -47.96
CA ALA A 90 40.35 18.97 -47.55
C ALA A 90 39.80 17.55 -47.28
N ASP A 91 38.51 17.43 -47.01
CA ASP A 91 37.84 16.15 -46.76
C ASP A 91 37.31 15.50 -48.04
N ALA A 92 37.36 16.20 -49.16
CA ALA A 92 37.05 15.62 -50.46
C ALA A 92 37.95 14.41 -50.77
N ARG A 93 37.38 13.38 -51.36
CA ARG A 93 38.06 12.17 -51.81
C ARG A 93 37.70 11.92 -53.27
N CYS A 94 38.69 11.94 -54.15
CA CYS A 94 38.49 11.71 -55.57
C CYS A 94 39.24 10.48 -56.04
N GLU A 95 38.63 9.73 -56.95
CA GLU A 95 39.30 8.70 -57.71
C GLU A 95 40.17 9.33 -58.81
N GLY A 96 41.39 8.80 -59.00
CA GLY A 96 42.30 9.28 -60.06
C GLY A 96 42.83 10.71 -59.82
N ASP A 97 42.80 11.53 -60.87
CA ASP A 97 43.25 12.92 -60.87
C ASP A 97 42.12 13.95 -60.68
N GLY A 98 40.91 13.48 -60.40
CA GLY A 98 39.73 14.31 -60.16
C GLY A 98 39.89 15.24 -58.95
N ARG A 99 39.16 16.34 -58.97
CA ARG A 99 39.23 17.40 -57.96
C ARG A 99 37.84 17.88 -57.54
N VAL A 100 37.78 18.42 -56.33
CA VAL A 100 36.69 19.26 -55.87
C VAL A 100 37.20 20.69 -55.79
N ALA A 101 36.51 21.63 -56.42
CA ALA A 101 36.90 23.04 -56.43
C ALA A 101 35.74 23.94 -56.00
N GLU A 102 36.03 24.92 -55.15
CA GLU A 102 35.09 25.91 -54.64
C GLU A 102 35.13 27.18 -55.49
N TYR A 103 33.96 27.80 -55.66
CA TYR A 103 33.74 29.01 -56.44
C TYR A 103 32.92 30.02 -55.63
N ALA A 104 33.10 31.32 -55.93
CA ALA A 104 32.48 32.41 -55.17
C ALA A 104 31.09 32.84 -55.70
N ASP A 105 30.61 32.24 -56.79
CA ASP A 105 29.43 32.65 -57.54
C ASP A 105 28.24 31.68 -57.32
N GLU A 106 27.23 31.67 -58.20
CA GLU A 106 26.03 30.80 -58.10
C GLU A 106 26.36 29.30 -58.03
N VAL A 107 27.52 28.91 -58.55
CA VAL A 107 28.14 27.61 -58.32
C VAL A 107 29.04 27.75 -57.11
N ARG A 108 28.76 27.01 -56.05
CA ARG A 108 29.60 27.01 -54.85
C ARG A 108 30.72 25.99 -54.96
N LEU A 109 30.47 24.87 -55.60
CA LEU A 109 31.45 23.80 -55.72
C LEU A 109 31.24 22.97 -56.99
N THR A 110 32.34 22.40 -57.49
CA THR A 110 32.34 21.45 -58.60
C THR A 110 32.94 20.13 -58.13
N LEU A 111 32.34 19.00 -58.52
CA LEU A 111 32.84 17.66 -58.24
C LEU A 111 33.18 16.98 -59.56
N ASP A 112 34.44 16.63 -59.77
CA ASP A 112 34.81 15.77 -60.89
C ASP A 112 34.21 14.35 -60.75
N PRO A 113 34.10 13.59 -61.85
CA PRO A 113 33.66 12.19 -61.81
C PRO A 113 34.43 11.37 -60.78
N GLY A 114 33.72 10.61 -59.94
CA GLY A 114 34.32 9.80 -58.88
C GLY A 114 34.79 10.58 -57.65
N CYS A 115 34.52 11.89 -57.57
CA CYS A 115 34.74 12.66 -56.36
C CYS A 115 33.58 12.52 -55.37
N ALA A 116 33.94 12.47 -54.08
CA ALA A 116 33.06 12.44 -52.94
C ALA A 116 33.41 13.58 -51.97
N LEU A 117 32.41 14.27 -51.44
CA LEU A 117 32.57 15.35 -50.46
C LEU A 117 31.70 15.09 -49.23
N PRO A 118 32.29 14.86 -48.05
CA PRO A 118 31.54 14.78 -46.80
C PRO A 118 30.99 16.16 -46.41
N ILE A 119 29.71 16.21 -46.07
CA ILE A 119 29.02 17.36 -45.48
C ILE A 119 28.73 17.03 -44.03
N THR A 120 29.08 17.95 -43.14
CA THR A 120 28.71 17.89 -41.72
C THR A 120 27.39 18.62 -41.49
N VAL A 121 26.49 17.93 -40.80
CA VAL A 121 25.20 18.46 -40.32
C VAL A 121 25.30 18.60 -38.82
N GLY A 122 25.11 19.81 -38.29
CA GLY A 122 25.13 20.08 -36.85
C GLY A 122 23.76 20.49 -36.34
N LEU A 123 23.45 20.18 -35.07
CA LEU A 123 22.26 20.63 -34.36
C LEU A 123 22.64 21.15 -32.97
N THR A 124 22.22 22.37 -32.66
CA THR A 124 22.22 22.97 -31.31
C THR A 124 20.79 23.37 -30.95
N PRO A 125 20.02 22.51 -30.25
CA PRO A 125 18.59 22.73 -30.07
C PRO A 125 18.30 23.71 -28.92
N SER A 126 17.20 24.46 -29.06
CA SER A 126 16.69 25.40 -28.05
C SER A 126 15.31 25.04 -27.49
N ASN A 127 14.65 24.03 -28.07
CA ASN A 127 13.32 23.55 -27.66
C ASN A 127 13.29 22.02 -27.70
N ARG A 128 12.53 21.41 -26.78
CA ARG A 128 12.34 19.95 -26.67
C ARG A 128 11.52 19.35 -27.82
N GLY A 129 11.70 18.05 -28.02
CA GLY A 129 10.88 17.23 -28.93
C GLY A 129 11.67 16.66 -30.10
N GLU A 130 10.97 15.97 -31.00
CA GLU A 130 11.57 15.50 -32.25
C GLU A 130 11.78 16.67 -33.20
N VAL A 131 13.00 16.79 -33.71
CA VAL A 131 13.36 17.84 -34.67
C VAL A 131 13.88 17.18 -35.93
N TYR A 132 13.43 17.71 -37.06
CA TYR A 132 13.79 17.25 -38.39
C TYR A 132 14.25 18.44 -39.21
N ALA A 133 15.24 18.27 -40.07
CA ALA A 133 15.57 19.27 -41.07
C ALA A 133 15.84 18.63 -42.42
N ALA A 134 15.49 19.33 -43.50
CA ALA A 134 15.85 18.97 -44.85
C ALA A 134 17.07 19.78 -45.28
N ILE A 135 18.03 19.11 -45.91
CA ILE A 135 19.24 19.71 -46.49
C ILE A 135 19.02 19.78 -47.99
N LYS A 136 18.99 21.00 -48.52
CA LYS A 136 18.78 21.26 -49.95
C LYS A 136 20.13 21.37 -50.65
N ILE A 137 20.34 20.52 -51.65
CA ILE A 137 21.57 20.47 -52.46
C ILE A 137 21.18 20.71 -53.92
N PRO A 138 21.17 21.97 -54.39
CA PRO A 138 20.86 22.29 -55.77
C PRO A 138 22.02 21.90 -56.70
N THR A 139 21.71 21.34 -57.87
CA THR A 139 22.71 21.13 -58.93
C THR A 139 22.60 22.24 -59.96
N VAL A 140 23.74 22.71 -60.45
CA VAL A 140 23.86 23.89 -61.31
C VAL A 140 24.74 23.59 -62.52
N GLY A 141 24.31 24.05 -63.69
CA GLY A 141 25.01 23.83 -64.95
C GLY A 141 25.65 25.11 -65.45
N ASP A 142 26.80 24.98 -66.11
CA ASP A 142 27.45 26.09 -66.79
C ASP A 142 26.61 26.53 -68.00
N THR A 143 26.41 27.84 -68.16
CA THR A 143 25.62 28.43 -69.26
C THR A 143 26.47 28.81 -70.47
N ALA A 144 27.78 28.58 -70.42
CA ALA A 144 28.70 28.82 -71.53
C ALA A 144 28.41 27.93 -72.75
N ASP A 145 28.76 28.41 -73.95
CA ASP A 145 28.65 27.66 -75.21
C ASP A 145 29.46 26.34 -75.19
N THR A 146 30.49 26.28 -74.34
CA THR A 146 31.26 25.07 -74.02
C THR A 146 31.27 24.89 -72.49
N PRO A 147 30.26 24.23 -71.92
CA PRO A 147 30.14 24.10 -70.47
C PRO A 147 31.27 23.26 -69.89
N THR A 148 31.77 23.68 -68.72
CA THR A 148 32.85 23.00 -67.98
C THR A 148 32.36 22.13 -66.83
N PHE A 149 31.12 22.35 -66.39
CA PHE A 149 30.40 21.53 -65.41
C PHE A 149 28.91 21.52 -65.76
N TRP A 150 28.19 20.51 -65.29
CA TRP A 150 26.80 20.25 -65.65
C TRP A 150 25.92 20.09 -64.40
N ALA A 151 24.66 20.49 -64.52
CA ALA A 151 23.63 20.13 -63.55
C ALA A 151 23.26 18.65 -63.72
N ASP A 152 22.83 18.01 -62.64
CA ASP A 152 22.23 16.70 -62.73
C ASP A 152 20.85 16.83 -63.41
N PRO A 153 20.63 16.16 -64.56
CA PRO A 153 19.37 16.26 -65.30
C PRO A 153 18.20 15.52 -64.63
N ILE A 154 18.47 14.67 -63.63
CA ILE A 154 17.51 13.89 -62.86
C ILE A 154 17.24 14.59 -61.53
N HIS A 155 18.28 15.05 -60.83
CA HIS A 155 18.19 15.70 -59.52
C HIS A 155 18.59 17.18 -59.60
N ALA A 156 17.66 18.02 -60.07
CA ALA A 156 17.86 19.47 -60.07
C ALA A 156 18.05 20.04 -58.65
N VAL A 157 17.43 19.40 -57.65
CA VAL A 157 17.68 19.62 -56.21
C VAL A 157 17.58 18.27 -55.51
N GLU A 158 18.66 17.85 -54.86
CA GLU A 158 18.68 16.65 -54.02
C GLU A 158 18.35 17.04 -52.57
N GLN A 159 17.64 16.15 -51.85
CA GLN A 159 17.26 16.36 -50.45
C GLN A 159 17.82 15.25 -49.55
N GLY A 160 18.62 15.63 -48.57
CA GLY A 160 18.93 14.78 -47.41
C GLY A 160 18.10 15.21 -46.20
N TYR A 161 17.84 14.30 -45.27
CA TYR A 161 17.08 14.62 -44.06
C TYR A 161 17.92 14.36 -42.81
N SER A 162 17.66 15.09 -41.73
CA SER A 162 18.22 14.82 -40.40
C SER A 162 17.12 14.61 -39.37
N HIS A 163 17.41 13.78 -38.36
CA HIS A 163 16.53 13.52 -37.22
C HIS A 163 17.32 13.61 -35.91
N ALA A 164 16.70 14.21 -34.90
CA ALA A 164 17.19 14.22 -33.53
C ALA A 164 16.02 14.20 -32.53
N THR A 165 16.23 13.56 -31.38
CA THR A 165 15.34 13.67 -30.23
C THR A 165 15.97 14.64 -29.22
N VAL A 166 15.29 15.75 -28.93
CA VAL A 166 15.80 16.77 -28.01
C VAL A 166 15.29 16.55 -26.60
N LEU A 167 16.24 16.31 -25.70
CA LEU A 167 16.04 16.09 -24.27
C LEU A 167 16.19 17.40 -23.49
N ASP A 168 15.40 17.59 -22.43
CA ASP A 168 15.51 18.77 -21.56
C ASP A 168 16.56 18.61 -20.45
N GLY A 169 17.02 17.37 -20.20
CA GLY A 169 18.14 17.05 -19.33
C GLY A 169 17.79 17.06 -17.84
N TYR A 170 16.50 16.99 -17.50
CA TYR A 170 16.02 17.07 -16.12
C TYR A 170 15.18 15.84 -15.74
N GLY A 171 15.24 15.48 -14.46
CA GLY A 171 14.22 14.65 -13.85
C GLY A 171 12.88 15.38 -13.83
N ARG A 172 11.78 14.65 -14.05
CA ARG A 172 10.41 15.17 -13.91
C ARG A 172 9.63 14.34 -12.93
N LEU A 173 9.20 14.96 -11.83
CA LEU A 173 8.41 14.29 -10.81
C LEU A 173 6.99 14.06 -11.35
N LEU A 174 6.51 12.82 -11.24
CA LEU A 174 5.09 12.53 -11.39
C LEU A 174 4.65 11.59 -10.28
N ILE A 175 3.70 12.04 -9.48
CA ILE A 175 2.99 11.19 -8.53
C ILE A 175 1.66 10.76 -9.16
N LEU A 176 1.42 9.45 -9.25
CA LEU A 176 0.19 8.92 -9.83
C LEU A 176 -0.96 9.00 -8.82
N GLY A 177 -1.93 9.87 -9.12
CA GLY A 177 -3.16 10.03 -8.35
C GLY A 177 -3.07 11.14 -7.30
N GLY A 178 -3.99 12.10 -7.34
CA GLY A 178 -4.07 13.17 -6.33
C GLY A 178 -4.74 12.74 -5.01
N LEU A 179 -5.27 11.52 -4.97
CA LEU A 179 -5.98 10.93 -3.84
C LEU A 179 -5.60 9.45 -3.72
N LEU A 180 -5.12 9.05 -2.55
CA LEU A 180 -4.94 7.66 -2.16
C LEU A 180 -6.02 7.31 -1.12
N ASP A 181 -6.99 6.49 -1.51
CA ASP A 181 -8.13 6.08 -0.67
C ASP A 181 -7.89 4.65 -0.14
N PHE A 182 -7.97 4.47 1.18
CA PHE A 182 -7.69 3.20 1.87
C PHE A 182 -8.93 2.30 2.01
N ALA A 183 -10.06 2.70 1.42
CA ALA A 183 -11.36 2.08 1.65
C ALA A 183 -11.73 2.11 3.16
N PRO A 184 -12.87 1.55 3.57
CA PRO A 184 -13.22 1.46 4.98
C PRO A 184 -12.32 0.45 5.72
N VAL A 185 -11.69 0.88 6.81
CA VAL A 185 -10.76 0.08 7.64
C VAL A 185 -11.31 -0.01 9.06
N ALA A 186 -11.29 -1.18 9.69
CA ALA A 186 -11.78 -1.30 11.05
C ALA A 186 -10.81 -0.68 12.06
N LEU A 187 -11.30 -0.20 13.20
CA LEU A 187 -10.43 0.30 14.28
C LEU A 187 -9.48 -0.79 14.77
N GLY A 188 -8.20 -0.46 14.85
CA GLY A 188 -7.12 -1.39 15.24
C GLY A 188 -6.58 -2.27 14.11
N ASP A 189 -7.29 -2.39 12.98
CA ASP A 189 -6.77 -3.09 11.80
C ASP A 189 -5.80 -2.20 11.03
N GLU A 190 -4.80 -2.84 10.43
CA GLU A 190 -3.84 -2.18 9.54
C GLU A 190 -4.21 -2.45 8.09
N GLN A 191 -4.32 -1.38 7.30
CA GLN A 191 -4.53 -1.46 5.86
C GLN A 191 -3.39 -0.76 5.12
N TRP A 192 -2.84 -1.43 4.12
CA TRP A 192 -1.81 -0.87 3.25
C TRP A 192 -2.40 -0.38 1.92
N SER A 193 -1.78 0.66 1.38
CA SER A 193 -1.99 1.14 0.02
C SER A 193 -0.66 1.59 -0.57
N ARG A 194 -0.54 1.55 -1.89
CA ARG A 194 0.73 1.82 -2.59
C ARG A 194 0.63 3.09 -3.40
N LEU A 195 1.56 4.00 -3.17
CA LEU A 195 1.80 5.16 -3.99
C LEU A 195 2.91 4.88 -5.01
N THR A 196 2.75 5.41 -6.22
CA THR A 196 3.76 5.32 -7.28
C THR A 196 4.28 6.70 -7.59
N VAL A 197 5.60 6.88 -7.42
CA VAL A 197 6.33 8.07 -7.80
C VAL A 197 7.21 7.74 -8.99
N ARG A 198 7.08 8.48 -10.07
CA ARG A 198 7.73 8.19 -11.34
C ARG A 198 8.60 9.34 -11.79
N ASN A 199 9.74 9.02 -12.38
CA ASN A 199 10.49 9.97 -13.19
C ASN A 199 9.96 9.93 -14.64
N GLN A 200 9.27 10.99 -15.07
CA GLN A 200 8.85 11.19 -16.46
C GLN A 200 9.87 12.00 -17.29
N GLY A 201 10.95 12.44 -16.66
CA GLY A 201 12.03 13.15 -17.28
C GLY A 201 12.97 12.22 -18.02
N ASP A 202 13.99 12.83 -18.62
CA ASP A 202 15.02 12.16 -19.42
C ASP A 202 16.39 12.18 -18.75
N SER A 203 16.49 12.81 -17.58
CA SER A 203 17.63 12.72 -16.67
C SER A 203 17.16 12.22 -15.31
N ALA A 204 18.10 11.86 -14.45
CA ALA A 204 17.77 11.34 -13.13
C ALA A 204 17.07 12.41 -12.28
N LEU A 205 16.03 11.97 -11.58
CA LEU A 205 15.29 12.76 -10.59
C LEU A 205 15.83 12.42 -9.20
N THR A 206 16.14 13.44 -8.41
CA THR A 206 16.55 13.28 -7.01
C THR A 206 15.43 13.76 -6.10
N LEU A 207 15.01 12.92 -5.15
CA LEU A 207 14.02 13.31 -4.14
C LEU A 207 14.71 14.04 -2.99
N ASP A 208 14.10 15.13 -2.52
CA ASP A 208 14.56 15.91 -1.36
C ASP A 208 13.88 15.47 -0.05
N GLY A 209 13.00 14.47 -0.13
CA GLY A 209 12.23 13.93 0.98
C GLY A 209 10.72 14.20 0.85
N TYR A 210 10.01 14.04 1.97
CA TYR A 210 8.58 14.30 2.05
C TYR A 210 8.18 14.96 3.37
N THR A 211 6.98 15.51 3.40
CA THR A 211 6.33 15.97 4.64
C THR A 211 4.84 15.64 4.62
N THR A 212 4.27 15.46 5.81
CA THR A 212 2.84 15.22 6.02
C THR A 212 2.22 16.39 6.77
N ILE A 213 1.09 16.91 6.29
CA ILE A 213 0.38 18.05 6.88
C ILE A 213 -1.06 17.64 7.15
N GLY A 214 -1.49 17.74 8.40
CA GLY A 214 -2.84 17.44 8.85
C GLY A 214 -2.86 16.82 10.24
N ASP A 215 -3.98 16.98 10.95
CA ASP A 215 -4.14 16.45 12.31
C ASP A 215 -4.24 14.92 12.33
N ASP A 216 -4.67 14.31 11.21
CA ASP A 216 -4.82 12.86 11.07
C ASP A 216 -3.56 12.16 10.55
N CYS A 217 -2.48 12.90 10.25
CA CYS A 217 -1.30 12.31 9.64
C CYS A 217 -0.59 11.27 10.52
N ALA A 218 -0.78 11.32 11.84
CA ALA A 218 -0.25 10.31 12.75
C ALA A 218 -0.87 8.91 12.57
N ALA A 219 -2.03 8.82 11.91
CA ALA A 219 -2.68 7.54 11.59
C ALA A 219 -2.11 6.88 10.33
N PHE A 220 -1.27 7.59 9.56
CA PHE A 220 -0.64 7.10 8.33
C PHE A 220 0.86 6.91 8.55
N GLU A 221 1.32 5.67 8.43
CA GLU A 221 2.74 5.34 8.48
C GLU A 221 3.29 5.29 7.05
N ILE A 222 4.27 6.15 6.77
CA ILE A 222 4.91 6.25 5.46
C ILE A 222 6.12 5.31 5.44
N GLY A 223 6.11 4.34 4.53
CA GLY A 223 7.21 3.40 4.35
C GLY A 223 8.47 4.02 3.74
N GLU A 224 9.44 3.16 3.42
CA GLU A 224 10.67 3.55 2.74
C GLU A 224 10.42 3.89 1.26
N GLY A 225 11.31 4.68 0.65
CA GLY A 225 11.27 5.00 -0.79
C GLY A 225 11.02 6.46 -1.16
N LEU A 226 10.86 7.36 -0.17
CA LEU A 226 10.86 8.83 -0.36
C LEU A 226 11.96 9.51 0.45
N GLU A 227 13.10 8.84 0.62
CA GLU A 227 14.19 9.37 1.42
C GLU A 227 14.91 10.52 0.69
N ALA A 228 15.44 11.47 1.45
CA ALA A 228 16.23 12.56 0.88
C ALA A 228 17.51 12.00 0.23
N GLY A 229 17.71 12.30 -1.04
CA GLY A 229 18.79 11.78 -1.87
C GLY A 229 18.43 10.53 -2.69
N GLU A 230 17.21 10.02 -2.57
CA GLU A 230 16.73 8.91 -3.40
C GLU A 230 16.73 9.31 -4.88
N ARG A 231 17.27 8.45 -5.75
CA ARG A 231 17.50 8.77 -7.17
C ARG A 231 16.72 7.82 -8.06
N ILE A 232 15.82 8.37 -8.88
CA ILE A 232 14.96 7.63 -9.81
C ILE A 232 15.46 7.89 -11.24
N GLU A 233 15.93 6.85 -11.93
CA GLU A 233 16.42 6.98 -13.30
C GLU A 233 15.25 7.27 -14.27
N PRO A 234 15.53 7.81 -15.48
CA PRO A 234 14.52 8.08 -16.49
C PRO A 234 13.63 6.86 -16.78
N GLY A 235 12.31 7.03 -16.64
CA GLY A 235 11.33 5.97 -16.87
C GLY A 235 11.17 4.96 -15.74
N GLU A 236 11.95 5.04 -14.67
CA GLU A 236 11.78 4.23 -13.46
C GLU A 236 10.70 4.78 -12.51
N GLU A 237 10.26 3.91 -11.60
CA GLU A 237 9.21 4.18 -10.63
C GLU A 237 9.68 3.74 -9.24
N ALA A 238 9.54 4.63 -8.25
CA ALA A 238 9.62 4.32 -6.84
C ALA A 238 8.23 3.95 -6.32
N LEU A 239 8.17 2.85 -5.58
CA LEU A 239 6.94 2.34 -4.96
C LEU A 239 7.02 2.59 -3.46
N LEU A 240 6.02 3.26 -2.93
CA LEU A 240 5.92 3.58 -1.52
C LEU A 240 4.69 2.89 -0.94
N ASP A 241 4.92 1.99 0.01
CA ASP A 241 3.85 1.41 0.80
C ASP A 241 3.51 2.35 1.96
N ILE A 242 2.24 2.69 2.09
CA ILE A 242 1.70 3.51 3.17
C ILE A 242 0.72 2.63 3.95
N ALA A 243 0.90 2.55 5.27
CA ALA A 243 -0.01 1.86 6.16
C ALA A 243 -0.94 2.85 6.87
N PHE A 244 -2.16 2.42 7.14
CA PHE A 244 -3.16 3.17 7.89
C PHE A 244 -3.77 2.28 8.98
N THR A 245 -3.67 2.73 10.23
CA THR A 245 -4.16 2.01 11.41
C THR A 245 -4.98 2.94 12.30
N PRO A 246 -6.32 3.00 12.12
CA PRO A 246 -7.15 3.97 12.83
C PRO A 246 -7.41 3.56 14.29
N LEU A 247 -7.27 4.52 15.20
CA LEU A 247 -7.64 4.38 16.61
C LEU A 247 -8.92 5.15 16.99
N GLU A 248 -9.48 5.92 16.07
CA GLU A 248 -10.70 6.71 16.30
C GLU A 248 -11.70 6.55 15.16
N TYR A 249 -12.98 6.38 15.52
CA TYR A 249 -14.10 6.27 14.57
C TYR A 249 -14.45 7.62 13.93
N ARG A 250 -13.71 7.98 12.89
CA ARG A 250 -13.95 9.12 12.00
C ARG A 250 -13.37 8.91 10.59
N GLU A 251 -13.62 9.89 9.73
CA GLU A 251 -12.85 10.05 8.49
C GLU A 251 -11.49 10.69 8.83
N HIS A 252 -10.42 10.15 8.24
CA HIS A 252 -9.04 10.60 8.43
C HIS A 252 -8.51 11.17 7.11
N VAL A 253 -7.93 12.37 7.17
CA VAL A 253 -7.38 13.06 6.00
C VAL A 253 -6.00 13.63 6.31
N CYS A 254 -5.01 13.24 5.50
CA CYS A 254 -3.64 13.74 5.60
C CYS A 254 -3.15 14.19 4.22
N ALA A 255 -2.42 15.31 4.14
CA ALA A 255 -1.75 15.73 2.92
C ALA A 255 -0.30 15.26 2.94
N LEU A 256 0.11 14.44 1.96
CA LEU A 256 1.50 14.03 1.76
C LEU A 256 2.11 14.87 0.65
N THR A 257 3.21 15.57 0.93
CA THR A 257 3.94 16.39 -0.05
C THR A 257 5.34 15.84 -0.26
N VAL A 258 5.70 15.59 -1.51
CA VAL A 258 7.02 15.09 -1.91
C VAL A 258 7.80 16.22 -2.59
N PHE A 259 9.09 16.32 -2.27
CA PHE A 259 10.00 17.33 -2.78
C PHE A 259 11.05 16.68 -3.69
N SER A 260 11.47 17.38 -4.75
CA SER A 260 12.50 16.90 -5.68
C SER A 260 13.22 18.04 -6.39
N ASP A 261 14.29 17.69 -7.11
CA ASP A 261 15.06 18.58 -7.96
C ASP A 261 14.42 18.92 -9.32
N ASP A 262 13.16 18.53 -9.57
CA ASP A 262 12.42 18.92 -10.78
C ASP A 262 12.27 20.46 -10.83
N PRO A 263 12.88 21.16 -11.81
CA PRO A 263 12.86 22.62 -11.88
C PRO A 263 11.50 23.21 -12.24
N VAL A 264 10.54 22.41 -12.70
CA VAL A 264 9.19 22.87 -13.08
C VAL A 264 8.21 22.62 -11.96
N ASP A 265 8.19 21.39 -11.43
CA ASP A 265 7.22 20.94 -10.43
C ASP A 265 7.87 20.08 -9.34
N GLY A 266 8.95 20.60 -8.75
CA GLY A 266 9.71 19.96 -7.68
C GLY A 266 8.95 19.77 -6.37
N THR A 267 7.66 20.06 -6.31
CA THR A 267 6.82 19.86 -5.12
C THR A 267 5.43 19.41 -5.53
N GLN A 268 5.11 18.14 -5.30
CA GLN A 268 3.78 17.59 -5.56
C GLN A 268 3.13 17.09 -4.27
N SER A 269 1.85 17.40 -4.10
CA SER A 269 1.05 16.99 -2.95
C SER A 269 -0.08 16.07 -3.37
N ILE A 270 -0.32 15.04 -2.56
CA ILE A 270 -1.47 14.14 -2.67
C ILE A 270 -2.27 14.14 -1.37
N THR A 271 -3.54 13.76 -1.46
CA THR A 271 -4.40 13.54 -0.30
C THR A 271 -4.44 12.07 0.05
N LEU A 272 -4.13 11.72 1.29
CA LEU A 272 -4.41 10.40 1.87
C LEU A 272 -5.77 10.50 2.56
N ARG A 273 -6.68 9.58 2.24
CA ARG A 273 -8.03 9.55 2.79
C ARG A 273 -8.39 8.14 3.22
N ALA A 274 -8.95 8.02 4.41
CA ALA A 274 -9.43 6.75 4.91
C ALA A 274 -10.69 6.95 5.75
N LEU A 275 -11.60 5.98 5.70
CA LEU A 275 -12.76 5.94 6.58
C LEU A 275 -12.55 4.83 7.60
N SER A 276 -12.51 5.17 8.87
CA SER A 276 -12.52 4.14 9.90
C SER A 276 -13.94 3.60 10.13
N THR A 277 -14.02 2.32 10.47
CA THR A 277 -15.26 1.61 10.74
C THR A 277 -15.14 0.80 12.02
N CYS A 278 -16.28 0.39 12.56
CA CYS A 278 -16.31 -0.60 13.61
C CYS A 278 -16.58 -1.96 12.98
N ALA A 279 -15.62 -2.89 13.12
CA ALA A 279 -15.78 -4.26 12.68
C ALA A 279 -17.05 -4.89 13.26
N VAL A 280 -17.67 -5.78 12.49
CA VAL A 280 -18.98 -6.36 12.78
C VAL A 280 -18.96 -7.15 14.10
N ALA A 281 -19.93 -6.86 14.96
CA ALA A 281 -20.49 -7.66 16.08
C ALA A 281 -19.61 -8.25 17.21
N GLU A 282 -18.28 -8.28 17.13
CA GLU A 282 -17.46 -8.89 18.17
C GLU A 282 -16.89 -7.86 19.14
N GLY A 283 -17.39 -7.86 20.37
CA GLY A 283 -16.87 -7.01 21.45
C GLY A 283 -15.65 -7.61 22.14
N PRO A 284 -15.06 -6.89 23.11
CA PRO A 284 -13.94 -7.41 23.89
C PRO A 284 -14.37 -8.61 24.73
N SER A 285 -13.40 -9.35 25.27
CA SER A 285 -13.63 -10.43 26.23
C SER A 285 -12.78 -10.18 27.48
N VAL A 286 -13.36 -10.44 28.65
CA VAL A 286 -12.67 -10.31 29.94
C VAL A 286 -12.95 -11.54 30.81
N LYS A 287 -11.93 -12.04 31.48
CA LYS A 287 -12.01 -13.10 32.47
C LYS A 287 -11.15 -12.76 33.67
N VAL A 288 -11.71 -12.95 34.86
CA VAL A 288 -10.96 -12.95 36.11
C VAL A 288 -10.37 -14.35 36.30
N LEU A 289 -9.05 -14.44 36.35
CA LEU A 289 -8.30 -15.68 36.56
C LEU A 289 -7.96 -15.91 38.05
N GLY A 290 -7.99 -14.85 38.85
CA GLY A 290 -7.75 -14.89 40.28
C GLY A 290 -7.89 -13.50 40.91
N PRO A 291 -8.03 -13.41 42.24
CA PRO A 291 -8.08 -14.54 43.18
C PRO A 291 -9.41 -15.32 43.09
N GLU A 292 -9.54 -16.41 43.85
CA GLU A 292 -10.77 -17.20 43.87
C GLU A 292 -11.94 -16.37 44.43
N THR A 293 -13.15 -16.62 43.95
CA THR A 293 -14.37 -16.00 44.47
C THR A 293 -14.48 -16.22 45.98
N GLY A 294 -14.87 -15.18 46.72
CA GLY A 294 -14.98 -15.25 48.19
C GLY A 294 -13.64 -15.05 48.91
N THR A 295 -12.59 -14.62 48.21
CA THR A 295 -11.31 -14.29 48.86
C THR A 295 -11.49 -13.14 49.86
N ILE A 296 -11.07 -13.38 51.11
CA ILE A 296 -10.98 -12.35 52.15
C ILE A 296 -9.71 -11.53 51.95
N VAL A 297 -9.88 -10.21 51.89
CA VAL A 297 -8.87 -9.20 51.62
C VAL A 297 -8.64 -8.39 52.88
N THR A 298 -7.42 -8.43 53.42
CA THR A 298 -7.04 -7.60 54.56
C THR A 298 -6.10 -6.47 54.15
N ALA A 299 -6.11 -5.38 54.91
CA ALA A 299 -5.25 -4.22 54.68
C ALA A 299 -3.75 -4.56 54.62
N SER A 300 -3.32 -5.67 55.25
CA SER A 300 -1.93 -6.13 55.28
C SER A 300 -1.54 -7.03 54.10
N LYS A 301 -2.51 -7.67 53.43
CA LYS A 301 -2.29 -8.66 52.36
C LYS A 301 -2.34 -8.04 50.96
N GLY A 302 -3.02 -6.90 50.80
CA GLY A 302 -3.25 -6.25 49.50
C GLY A 302 -4.16 -7.08 48.59
N LEU A 303 -4.65 -6.48 47.50
CA LEU A 303 -5.49 -7.17 46.52
C LEU A 303 -4.91 -7.01 45.13
N ASN A 304 -4.57 -8.12 44.50
CA ASN A 304 -4.16 -8.16 43.10
C ASN A 304 -5.10 -9.06 42.31
N LEU A 305 -5.63 -8.55 41.20
CA LEU A 305 -6.45 -9.33 40.28
C LEU A 305 -5.61 -9.79 39.10
N ASN A 306 -5.69 -11.09 38.81
CA ASN A 306 -5.16 -11.65 37.58
C ASN A 306 -6.28 -11.64 36.53
N LEU A 307 -6.11 -10.84 35.49
CA LEU A 307 -7.10 -10.68 34.44
C LEU A 307 -6.61 -11.31 33.14
N ARG A 308 -7.55 -11.74 32.31
CA ARG A 308 -7.32 -11.97 30.89
C ARG A 308 -8.30 -11.13 30.08
N VAL A 309 -7.78 -10.21 29.28
CA VAL A 309 -8.53 -9.33 28.39
C VAL A 309 -8.10 -9.59 26.95
N THR A 310 -9.04 -9.80 26.04
CA THR A 310 -8.74 -10.10 24.63
C THR A 310 -9.74 -9.41 23.69
N HIS A 311 -9.34 -9.21 22.45
CA HIS A 311 -10.20 -8.83 21.33
C HIS A 311 -9.65 -9.46 20.04
N GLU A 312 -10.49 -9.82 19.07
CA GLU A 312 -10.04 -10.55 17.86
C GLU A 312 -9.25 -9.66 16.89
N HIS A 313 -9.71 -8.40 16.73
CA HIS A 313 -9.17 -7.44 15.76
C HIS A 313 -8.57 -6.18 16.38
N GLN A 314 -8.28 -6.23 17.68
CA GLN A 314 -7.76 -5.07 18.38
C GLN A 314 -6.67 -5.51 19.35
N ASP A 315 -5.52 -4.85 19.28
CA ASP A 315 -4.43 -5.11 20.23
C ASP A 315 -4.90 -4.83 21.67
N PRO A 316 -4.70 -5.76 22.62
CA PRO A 316 -5.16 -5.58 24.00
C PRO A 316 -4.71 -4.28 24.65
N SER A 317 -3.52 -3.77 24.31
CA SER A 317 -3.00 -2.51 24.88
C SER A 317 -3.83 -1.27 24.55
N THR A 318 -4.67 -1.34 23.52
CA THR A 318 -5.55 -0.25 23.10
C THR A 318 -6.94 -0.31 23.74
N LEU A 319 -7.25 -1.36 24.52
CA LEU A 319 -8.52 -1.50 25.23
C LEU A 319 -8.52 -0.65 26.50
N THR A 320 -9.69 -0.09 26.82
CA THR A 320 -9.88 0.63 28.09
C THR A 320 -10.50 -0.31 29.12
N CYS A 321 -9.88 -0.43 30.29
CA CYS A 321 -10.41 -1.29 31.35
C CYS A 321 -10.50 -0.53 32.68
N LEU A 322 -11.63 -0.67 33.36
CA LEU A 322 -11.92 -0.06 34.65
C LEU A 322 -12.40 -1.14 35.63
N ILE A 323 -11.92 -1.06 36.87
CA ILE A 323 -12.42 -1.88 37.97
C ILE A 323 -13.25 -0.97 38.87
N LYS A 324 -14.47 -1.39 39.16
CA LYS A 324 -15.44 -0.67 39.97
C LYS A 324 -15.86 -1.49 41.19
N SER A 325 -16.16 -0.81 42.28
CA SER A 325 -16.75 -1.43 43.48
C SER A 325 -18.26 -1.48 43.36
N GLY A 326 -18.85 -2.65 43.56
CA GLY A 326 -20.30 -2.84 43.60
C GLY A 326 -20.90 -2.24 44.86
N ALA A 327 -20.18 -2.30 45.98
CA ALA A 327 -20.57 -1.70 47.26
C ALA A 327 -20.57 -0.16 47.21
N ASP A 328 -19.63 0.45 46.48
CA ASP A 328 -19.53 1.91 46.33
C ASP A 328 -20.18 2.44 45.04
N ASN A 329 -21.43 2.04 44.77
CA ASN A 329 -22.25 2.55 43.65
C ASN A 329 -21.56 2.50 42.26
N LEU A 330 -20.74 1.48 42.00
CA LEU A 330 -19.96 1.33 40.77
C LEU A 330 -18.93 2.45 40.54
N ASN A 331 -18.41 3.05 41.61
CA ASN A 331 -17.27 3.97 41.54
C ASN A 331 -15.99 3.24 41.15
N THR A 332 -15.16 3.90 40.34
CA THR A 332 -13.89 3.34 39.85
C THR A 332 -12.84 3.29 40.97
N VAL A 333 -12.42 2.07 41.32
CA VAL A 333 -11.39 1.83 42.35
C VAL A 333 -10.00 1.75 41.73
N ALA A 334 -9.88 1.16 40.53
CA ALA A 334 -8.62 1.03 39.79
C ALA A 334 -8.82 1.09 38.26
N ALA A 335 -7.79 1.53 37.53
CA ALA A 335 -7.70 1.34 36.09
C ALA A 335 -6.97 0.02 35.81
N CYS A 336 -7.41 -0.72 34.79
CA CYS A 336 -6.89 -2.04 34.44
C CYS A 336 -6.59 -2.18 32.95
N SER A 337 -6.39 -1.07 32.21
CA SER A 337 -6.05 -1.15 30.79
C SER A 337 -4.79 -2.01 30.59
N PRO A 338 -4.79 -2.98 29.65
CA PRO A 338 -3.66 -3.88 29.47
C PRO A 338 -2.37 -3.10 29.18
N PRO A 339 -1.25 -3.40 29.85
CA PRO A 339 -0.01 -2.61 29.73
C PRO A 339 0.75 -2.91 28.42
N SER A 340 0.41 -3.99 27.73
CA SER A 340 1.04 -4.46 26.50
C SER A 340 0.04 -5.28 25.68
N SER A 341 0.50 -5.82 24.55
CA SER A 341 -0.26 -6.76 23.74
C SER A 341 -0.49 -8.12 24.42
N GLU A 342 0.05 -8.35 25.61
CA GLU A 342 -0.22 -9.55 26.39
C GLU A 342 -1.63 -9.51 27.00
N ALA A 343 -2.43 -10.51 26.64
CA ALA A 343 -3.81 -10.61 27.09
C ALA A 343 -3.96 -10.83 28.61
N ALA A 344 -2.96 -11.37 29.30
CA ALA A 344 -3.05 -11.69 30.72
C ALA A 344 -2.07 -10.87 31.55
N PHE A 345 -2.55 -10.24 32.62
CA PHE A 345 -1.77 -9.32 33.46
C PHE A 345 -2.38 -9.22 34.86
N GLU A 346 -1.60 -8.63 35.76
CA GLU A 346 -1.97 -8.45 37.17
C GLU A 346 -2.25 -6.96 37.46
N VAL A 347 -3.31 -6.68 38.22
CA VAL A 347 -3.73 -5.32 38.60
C VAL A 347 -3.83 -5.22 40.11
N ALA A 348 -3.06 -4.33 40.71
CA ALA A 348 -3.17 -4.02 42.13
C ALA A 348 -4.37 -3.10 42.39
N ILE A 349 -5.26 -3.53 43.28
CA ILE A 349 -6.41 -2.76 43.73
C ILE A 349 -6.05 -2.09 45.07
N PRO A 350 -6.20 -0.76 45.18
CA PRO A 350 -6.03 -0.08 46.45
C PRO A 350 -7.14 -0.49 47.42
N VAL A 351 -6.82 -1.35 48.40
CA VAL A 351 -7.78 -1.80 49.43
C VAL A 351 -8.36 -0.62 50.21
N SER A 352 -7.62 0.49 50.35
CA SER A 352 -8.10 1.71 51.00
C SER A 352 -9.24 2.44 50.27
N LYS A 353 -9.60 2.00 49.06
CA LYS A 353 -10.74 2.52 48.29
C LYS A 353 -11.95 1.59 48.31
N LEU A 354 -11.85 0.48 49.04
CA LEU A 354 -12.93 -0.46 49.24
C LEU A 354 -13.47 -0.24 50.66
N ASP A 355 -14.79 -0.30 50.79
CA ASP A 355 -15.44 -0.27 52.09
C ASP A 355 -15.33 -1.65 52.75
N ASP A 356 -15.37 -1.69 54.07
CA ASP A 356 -15.37 -2.94 54.82
C ASP A 356 -16.66 -3.73 54.58
N GLY A 357 -16.53 -5.06 54.58
CA GLY A 357 -17.60 -6.00 54.32
C GLY A 357 -17.59 -6.55 52.88
N PRO A 358 -18.74 -7.02 52.37
CA PRO A 358 -18.82 -7.69 51.09
C PRO A 358 -18.78 -6.67 49.95
N ASP A 359 -17.97 -6.94 48.93
CA ASP A 359 -17.94 -6.16 47.71
C ASP A 359 -17.93 -7.08 46.48
N THR A 360 -18.50 -6.60 45.39
CA THR A 360 -18.39 -7.23 44.07
C THR A 360 -17.58 -6.32 43.18
N LEU A 361 -16.34 -6.71 42.90
CA LEU A 361 -15.53 -6.00 41.93
C LEU A 361 -16.06 -6.26 40.53
N VAL A 362 -16.47 -5.20 39.85
CA VAL A 362 -16.94 -5.24 38.46
C VAL A 362 -15.82 -4.73 37.56
N VAL A 363 -15.30 -5.62 36.72
CA VAL A 363 -14.32 -5.28 35.69
C VAL A 363 -15.07 -5.00 34.40
N GLU A 364 -14.97 -3.77 33.90
CA GLU A 364 -15.53 -3.36 32.61
C GLU A 364 -14.40 -3.12 31.62
N VAL A 365 -14.49 -3.73 30.44
CA VAL A 365 -13.58 -3.52 29.32
C VAL A 365 -14.35 -2.94 28.15
N TYR A 366 -13.81 -1.87 27.58
CA TYR A 366 -14.34 -1.18 26.43
C TYR A 366 -13.37 -1.29 25.26
N ASP A 367 -13.89 -1.61 24.08
CA ASP A 367 -13.15 -1.51 22.81
C ASP A 367 -13.20 -0.07 22.24
N LEU A 368 -12.46 0.19 21.16
CA LEU A 368 -12.46 1.51 20.51
C LEU A 368 -13.81 1.88 19.88
N CYS A 369 -14.68 0.88 19.69
CA CYS A 369 -16.04 1.05 19.20
C CYS A 369 -17.05 1.32 20.32
N GLY A 370 -16.62 1.35 21.59
CA GLY A 370 -17.47 1.56 22.76
C GLY A 370 -18.31 0.35 23.16
N ARG A 371 -18.04 -0.85 22.60
CA ARG A 371 -18.67 -2.08 23.06
C ARG A 371 -18.00 -2.53 24.34
N MET A 372 -18.80 -3.06 25.26
CA MET A 372 -18.38 -3.40 26.60
C MET A 372 -18.46 -4.91 26.83
N ALA A 373 -17.48 -5.45 27.54
CA ALA A 373 -17.59 -6.73 28.22
C ALA A 373 -17.35 -6.54 29.72
N SER A 374 -17.96 -7.39 30.52
CA SER A 374 -17.81 -7.35 31.97
C SER A 374 -17.51 -8.72 32.56
N ALA A 375 -16.79 -8.70 33.67
CA ALA A 375 -16.63 -9.81 34.57
C ALA A 375 -16.77 -9.30 36.01
N SER A 376 -17.22 -10.15 36.92
CA SER A 376 -17.36 -9.80 38.33
C SER A 376 -16.58 -10.77 39.21
N LEU A 377 -16.10 -10.26 40.34
CA LEU A 377 -15.46 -11.05 41.40
C LEU A 377 -16.01 -10.61 42.77
N PRO A 378 -16.79 -11.46 43.45
CA PRO A 378 -17.14 -11.26 44.85
C PRO A 378 -15.90 -11.40 45.74
N ILE A 379 -15.73 -10.46 46.65
CA ILE A 379 -14.69 -10.43 47.68
C ILE A 379 -15.28 -9.97 49.02
N ALA A 380 -14.59 -10.26 50.11
CA ALA A 380 -14.85 -9.65 51.41
C ALA A 380 -13.64 -8.81 51.83
N VAL A 381 -13.85 -7.56 52.24
CA VAL A 381 -12.80 -6.65 52.67
C VAL A 381 -12.88 -6.48 54.18
N ASN A 382 -11.75 -6.70 54.85
CA ASN A 382 -11.63 -6.51 56.29
C ASN A 382 -10.43 -5.60 56.60
N SER A 383 -10.71 -4.36 57.01
CA SER A 383 -9.70 -3.42 57.50
C SER A 383 -9.28 -3.64 58.97
N GLY A 384 -9.92 -4.60 59.65
CA GLY A 384 -9.70 -5.03 61.02
C GLY A 384 -10.77 -4.47 61.95
N ASP A 385 -11.93 -5.14 62.03
CA ASP A 385 -12.88 -4.87 63.11
C ASP A 385 -12.37 -5.47 64.43
N SER A 386 -12.64 -4.83 65.57
CA SER A 386 -12.15 -5.30 66.88
C SER A 386 -12.97 -6.45 67.47
N ASP A 387 -14.03 -6.83 66.77
CA ASP A 387 -15.12 -7.69 67.22
C ASP A 387 -15.27 -8.91 66.27
N ASP A 388 -14.14 -9.47 65.78
CA ASP A 388 -14.03 -10.71 64.99
C ASP A 388 -13.30 -11.74 65.86
N ASP A 389 -14.08 -12.56 66.58
CA ASP A 389 -13.62 -13.42 67.67
C ASP A 389 -13.02 -14.76 67.17
N ASP A 390 -13.41 -15.22 65.99
CA ASP A 390 -12.94 -16.48 65.38
C ASP A 390 -11.90 -16.32 64.25
N GLY A 391 -11.75 -15.11 63.70
CA GLY A 391 -10.74 -14.74 62.73
C GLY A 391 -11.07 -15.12 61.28
N ASP A 392 -12.33 -15.36 60.92
CA ASP A 392 -12.75 -15.51 59.51
C ASP A 392 -12.94 -14.18 58.77
N GLY A 393 -12.92 -13.09 59.51
CA GLY A 393 -12.96 -11.76 58.98
C GLY A 393 -14.33 -11.09 58.98
N TRP A 394 -15.33 -11.72 59.58
CA TRP A 394 -16.62 -11.14 59.91
C TRP A 394 -16.80 -11.09 61.42
N GLY A 395 -17.38 -10.01 61.91
CA GLY A 395 -17.76 -9.87 63.32
C GLY A 395 -19.28 -9.73 63.45
N GLU A 396 -19.81 -9.82 64.68
CA GLU A 396 -21.25 -9.66 64.95
C GLU A 396 -21.83 -8.36 64.32
N THR A 397 -21.05 -7.28 64.31
CA THR A 397 -21.42 -5.97 63.74
C THR A 397 -21.47 -5.96 62.21
N SER A 398 -20.73 -6.85 61.57
CA SER A 398 -20.61 -6.99 60.12
C SER A 398 -21.60 -8.00 59.54
N GLY A 399 -22.46 -8.59 60.37
CA GLY A 399 -23.53 -9.50 59.95
C GLY A 399 -23.23 -10.98 60.17
N ASP A 400 -22.14 -11.31 60.85
CA ASP A 400 -21.89 -12.68 61.28
C ASP A 400 -22.92 -13.12 62.33
N CYS A 401 -23.57 -14.25 62.06
CA CYS A 401 -24.56 -14.86 62.91
C CYS A 401 -23.95 -15.83 63.96
N ASP A 402 -22.68 -16.23 63.82
CA ASP A 402 -21.91 -16.98 64.82
C ASP A 402 -20.39 -16.65 64.77
N ASP A 403 -20.03 -15.49 65.32
CA ASP A 403 -18.65 -14.93 65.46
C ASP A 403 -17.69 -15.76 66.36
N ASN A 404 -18.05 -17.01 66.68
CA ASN A 404 -17.15 -17.98 67.32
C ASN A 404 -16.80 -19.14 66.39
N SER A 405 -17.29 -19.14 65.16
CA SER A 405 -17.14 -20.19 64.18
C SER A 405 -16.75 -19.65 62.81
N ALA A 406 -15.45 -19.76 62.49
CA ALA A 406 -14.86 -19.33 61.22
C ALA A 406 -15.39 -20.01 59.92
N ALA A 407 -16.41 -20.85 60.04
CA ALA A 407 -17.15 -21.49 58.96
C ALA A 407 -18.57 -20.91 58.79
N VAL A 408 -18.95 -19.94 59.62
CA VAL A 408 -20.24 -19.26 59.62
C VAL A 408 -19.94 -17.79 59.43
N TYR A 409 -20.31 -17.25 58.28
CA TYR A 409 -20.13 -15.85 57.95
C TYR A 409 -21.03 -15.51 56.77
N PRO A 410 -21.38 -14.23 56.55
CA PRO A 410 -22.19 -13.84 55.42
C PRO A 410 -21.69 -14.43 54.09
N PHE A 411 -22.56 -15.13 53.36
CA PHE A 411 -22.28 -15.77 52.07
C PHE A 411 -21.28 -16.94 52.10
N ALA A 412 -21.02 -17.54 53.25
CA ALA A 412 -20.30 -18.81 53.30
C ALA A 412 -21.01 -19.87 52.44
N ALA A 413 -20.29 -20.92 52.03
CA ALA A 413 -20.94 -22.04 51.38
C ALA A 413 -21.66 -22.88 52.44
N GLU A 414 -22.95 -23.13 52.24
CA GLU A 414 -23.72 -24.03 53.08
C GLU A 414 -23.10 -25.43 53.10
N ALA A 415 -22.92 -25.96 54.32
CA ALA A 415 -22.56 -27.33 54.57
C ALA A 415 -23.77 -28.03 55.16
N GLN A 416 -23.96 -29.31 54.81
CA GLN A 416 -25.04 -30.12 55.37
C GLN A 416 -24.76 -30.51 56.84
N ASP A 417 -24.82 -29.53 57.73
CA ASP A 417 -24.52 -29.65 59.16
C ASP A 417 -25.61 -29.08 60.08
N GLY A 418 -26.68 -28.52 59.50
CA GLY A 418 -27.82 -27.95 60.21
C GLY A 418 -27.57 -26.55 60.77
N LEU A 419 -26.48 -25.91 60.37
CA LEU A 419 -26.20 -24.50 60.62
C LEU A 419 -26.68 -23.64 59.44
N ASP A 420 -26.73 -22.35 59.70
CA ASP A 420 -26.91 -21.31 58.69
C ASP A 420 -25.50 -20.76 58.51
N ASN A 421 -24.74 -21.33 57.57
CA ASN A 421 -23.34 -20.97 57.38
C ASN A 421 -23.23 -19.59 56.74
N ASP A 422 -24.17 -19.22 55.89
CA ASP A 422 -24.12 -18.03 55.06
C ASP A 422 -24.89 -16.82 55.65
N CYS A 423 -25.52 -17.02 56.81
CA CYS A 423 -26.27 -16.05 57.60
C CYS A 423 -27.46 -15.41 56.87
N ASP A 424 -28.05 -16.11 55.91
CA ASP A 424 -29.24 -15.64 55.17
C ASP A 424 -30.58 -15.93 55.88
N GLY A 425 -30.55 -16.75 56.94
CA GLY A 425 -31.70 -17.17 57.74
C GLY A 425 -32.29 -18.53 57.35
N SER A 426 -31.79 -19.15 56.30
CA SER A 426 -32.05 -20.52 55.86
C SER A 426 -30.95 -21.44 56.38
N LYS A 427 -31.13 -22.76 56.29
CA LYS A 427 -30.14 -23.71 56.78
C LYS A 427 -29.96 -24.80 55.76
N ASP A 428 -28.72 -25.13 55.48
CA ASP A 428 -28.33 -26.14 54.50
C ASP A 428 -28.89 -25.85 53.07
N ASP A 429 -29.23 -24.59 52.74
CA ASP A 429 -29.79 -24.26 51.42
C ASP A 429 -28.76 -24.44 50.29
N GLY A 430 -29.23 -24.84 49.11
CA GLY A 430 -28.33 -25.21 48.02
C GLY A 430 -27.51 -26.50 48.27
N THR A 431 -27.83 -27.27 49.32
CA THR A 431 -27.33 -28.63 49.55
C THR A 431 -28.41 -29.68 49.25
N ASP A 432 -28.01 -30.95 49.11
CA ASP A 432 -28.93 -32.09 48.87
C ASP A 432 -29.97 -32.32 50.01
N ALA A 433 -29.92 -31.53 51.10
CA ALA A 433 -30.81 -31.64 52.25
C ALA A 433 -31.94 -30.61 52.27
N TRP A 434 -31.80 -29.52 51.51
CA TRP A 434 -32.80 -28.49 51.38
C TRP A 434 -33.89 -28.92 50.40
N ASP A 435 -35.13 -28.54 50.66
CA ASP A 435 -36.27 -28.78 49.78
C ASP A 435 -36.41 -27.58 48.83
N ASP A 436 -35.76 -27.68 47.66
CA ASP A 436 -35.61 -26.59 46.69
C ASP A 436 -36.96 -26.13 46.08
N ASP A 437 -37.99 -26.98 46.06
CA ASP A 437 -39.28 -26.72 45.42
C ASP A 437 -40.50 -26.63 46.37
N GLU A 438 -40.25 -26.82 47.66
CA GLU A 438 -41.18 -26.74 48.78
C GLU A 438 -42.34 -27.76 48.73
N ASP A 439 -42.12 -28.95 48.18
CA ASP A 439 -43.13 -30.03 48.17
C ASP A 439 -43.10 -30.97 49.40
N GLY A 440 -42.11 -30.77 50.26
CA GLY A 440 -41.90 -31.45 51.52
C GLY A 440 -40.87 -32.57 51.47
N PHE A 441 -40.11 -32.73 50.39
CA PHE A 441 -39.06 -33.74 50.23
C PHE A 441 -37.83 -33.14 49.52
N SER A 442 -36.65 -33.30 50.11
CA SER A 442 -35.36 -32.99 49.47
C SER A 442 -34.76 -34.18 48.72
N GLU A 443 -33.60 -34.01 48.07
CA GLU A 443 -32.88 -35.15 47.45
C GLU A 443 -32.51 -36.24 48.46
N ASP A 444 -32.15 -35.86 49.68
CA ASP A 444 -31.82 -36.80 50.76
C ASP A 444 -33.05 -37.54 51.30
N ASP A 445 -34.23 -36.91 51.25
CA ASP A 445 -35.52 -37.56 51.52
C ASP A 445 -36.02 -38.41 50.34
N GLY A 446 -35.29 -38.38 49.22
CA GLY A 446 -35.43 -39.29 48.09
C GLY A 446 -36.17 -38.69 46.90
N ASP A 447 -36.33 -37.37 46.83
CA ASP A 447 -36.72 -36.70 45.59
C ASP A 447 -35.65 -36.93 44.52
N CYS A 448 -36.08 -37.19 43.29
CA CYS A 448 -35.19 -37.40 42.16
C CYS A 448 -35.06 -36.19 41.24
N ASP A 449 -35.84 -35.14 41.48
CA ASP A 449 -35.87 -33.87 40.77
C ASP A 449 -36.42 -32.77 41.71
N ASP A 450 -35.61 -32.37 42.69
CA ASP A 450 -35.94 -31.43 43.79
C ASP A 450 -36.30 -30.00 43.35
N ASN A 451 -36.24 -29.75 42.05
CA ASN A 451 -36.56 -28.45 41.46
C ASN A 451 -37.99 -28.43 40.86
N ASN A 452 -38.82 -29.41 41.18
CA ASN A 452 -40.12 -29.66 40.57
C ASN A 452 -41.11 -30.34 41.52
N ASN A 453 -41.93 -29.51 42.19
CA ASN A 453 -42.92 -29.84 43.23
C ASN A 453 -44.04 -30.84 42.88
N LYS A 454 -43.92 -31.49 41.72
CA LYS A 454 -44.75 -32.59 41.25
C LYS A 454 -44.00 -33.92 41.25
N THR A 455 -42.75 -33.94 41.70
CA THR A 455 -41.82 -35.09 41.57
C THR A 455 -41.40 -35.71 42.90
N PHE A 456 -42.08 -35.40 44.00
CA PHE A 456 -41.88 -36.08 45.28
C PHE A 456 -42.11 -37.62 45.35
N PRO A 457 -41.47 -38.27 46.33
CA PRO A 457 -41.83 -39.60 46.83
C PRO A 457 -43.32 -39.74 47.17
N GLY A 458 -44.03 -40.52 46.35
CA GLY A 458 -45.47 -40.77 46.54
C GLY A 458 -46.39 -39.92 45.67
N ALA A 459 -45.83 -39.08 44.79
CA ALA A 459 -46.57 -38.40 43.74
C ALA A 459 -47.34 -39.40 42.85
N ALA A 460 -48.52 -38.98 42.37
CA ALA A 460 -49.35 -39.82 41.52
C ALA A 460 -48.72 -39.99 40.13
N GLU A 461 -48.39 -41.23 39.73
CA GLU A 461 -47.81 -41.50 38.41
C GLU A 461 -48.76 -41.01 37.29
N PRO A 462 -48.27 -40.21 36.32
CA PRO A 462 -49.08 -39.79 35.18
C PRO A 462 -49.52 -41.02 34.36
N ALA A 463 -50.76 -40.99 33.87
CA ALA A 463 -51.40 -42.10 33.16
C ALA A 463 -50.75 -42.47 31.80
N ASP A 464 -49.68 -41.79 31.38
CA ASP A 464 -48.97 -42.01 30.12
C ASP A 464 -47.80 -43.02 30.22
N GLY A 465 -47.49 -43.50 31.44
CA GLY A 465 -46.49 -44.56 31.66
C GLY A 465 -45.03 -44.10 31.64
N SER A 466 -44.75 -42.79 31.68
CA SER A 466 -43.37 -42.32 31.89
C SER A 466 -42.95 -42.51 33.34
N ARG A 467 -42.13 -43.54 33.61
CA ARG A 467 -41.47 -43.69 34.91
C ARG A 467 -40.37 -42.63 35.04
N GLN A 468 -40.53 -41.66 35.95
CA GLN A 468 -39.44 -40.80 36.41
C GLN A 468 -38.39 -41.71 37.06
N ARG A 469 -37.18 -41.76 36.48
CA ARG A 469 -36.11 -42.67 36.91
C ARG A 469 -35.11 -41.89 37.76
N LEU A 470 -34.85 -42.38 38.98
CA LEU A 470 -33.69 -42.05 39.79
C LEU A 470 -32.40 -42.02 38.93
N ARG A 471 -31.85 -40.82 38.72
CA ARG A 471 -30.51 -40.65 38.15
C ARG A 471 -29.47 -40.82 39.25
N ARG A 472 -29.15 -42.07 39.60
CA ARG A 472 -27.94 -42.35 40.40
C ARG A 472 -26.69 -41.87 39.62
N ARG A 473 -26.04 -40.80 40.10
CA ARG A 473 -24.66 -40.44 39.72
C ARG A 473 -23.72 -41.56 40.20
N GLY A 474 -23.44 -42.52 39.32
CA GLY A 474 -22.57 -43.67 39.62
C GLY A 474 -21.09 -43.30 39.70
N ARG A 475 -20.52 -43.39 40.91
CA ARG A 475 -19.06 -43.56 41.14
C ARG A 475 -18.57 -44.79 40.37
N ARG A 476 -17.55 -44.62 39.52
CA ARG A 476 -16.96 -45.67 38.66
C ARG A 476 -16.37 -46.82 39.51
N GLY A 477 -17.00 -48.00 39.44
CA GLY A 477 -16.45 -49.28 39.87
C GLY A 477 -16.06 -50.15 38.67
N HIS A 478 -14.76 -50.38 38.52
CA HIS A 478 -14.13 -51.15 37.45
C HIS A 478 -14.51 -52.65 37.56
N LEU A 479 -15.10 -53.25 36.51
CA LEU A 479 -15.33 -54.70 36.43
C LEU A 479 -14.89 -55.27 35.08
N THR A 480 -13.97 -56.22 35.19
CA THR A 480 -13.30 -57.00 34.15
C THR A 480 -14.25 -57.97 33.44
N ARG A 481 -14.14 -58.05 32.10
CA ARG A 481 -14.93 -58.93 31.23
C ARG A 481 -14.50 -60.40 31.36
N GLY A 482 -15.32 -61.22 32.01
CA GLY A 482 -15.29 -62.69 31.87
C GLY A 482 -16.18 -63.17 30.72
N ARG A 483 -15.58 -63.59 29.60
CA ARG A 483 -16.26 -64.27 28.48
C ARG A 483 -16.50 -65.75 28.84
N ARG A 484 -17.76 -66.22 28.80
CA ARG A 484 -18.11 -67.59 28.38
C ARG A 484 -19.49 -67.64 27.71
N ARG A 485 -19.52 -67.97 26.42
CA ARG A 485 -20.66 -68.60 25.73
C ARG A 485 -20.29 -70.07 25.46
N GLY A 486 -21.24 -70.98 25.71
CA GLY A 486 -21.17 -72.39 25.32
C GLY A 486 -21.25 -72.57 23.81
N ARG A 487 -21.34 -73.75 23.20
CA ARG A 487 -21.29 -75.19 23.57
C ARG A 487 -21.52 -75.87 22.21
N LEU A 488 -20.68 -76.80 21.73
CA LEU A 488 -21.05 -77.90 20.80
C LEU A 488 -19.80 -78.68 20.33
N LEU A 489 -20.00 -80.01 20.29
CA LEU A 489 -19.12 -81.14 19.98
C LEU A 489 -18.13 -81.56 21.07
#